data_AF-A0A377GJV1-F1
#
_entry.id   AF-A0A377GJV1-F1
#
_cell.length_a   1.000
_cell.length_b   1.000
_cell.length_c   1.000
_cell.angle_alpha   90.00
_cell.angle_beta   90.00
_cell.angle_gamma   90.00
#
_symmetry.space_group_name_H-M   'P 1'
#
loop_
_entity.id
_entity.type
_entity.pdbx_description
1 polymer ?
#
loop_
_entity_poly.entity_id
_entity_poly.type
_entity_poly.pdbx_seq_one_letter_code
_entity_poly.pdbx_strand_id
1 'polypeptide(L)'
;MKFENSNFEERYNDYWNRNVVTLDTTIRSCSLGLNLFEVRSNVLELIETYQQHISNLLSNLTRQVYLFEDKEYVQKYIKNTVNQAIEDLSFYTHIYPEYKEIPPEFLTALKAASSPEPKNIASLSFR
;
A
#
# COMPACT_ATOMS: atom_id res chain seq x y z
N MET A 1 4.41 7.30 23.45
CA MET A 1 5.16 7.90 22.33
C MET A 1 4.18 8.41 21.29
N LYS A 2 4.51 9.47 20.55
CA LYS A 2 3.65 9.98 19.46
C LYS A 2 4.15 9.52 18.09
N PHE A 3 3.23 9.34 17.15
CA PHE A 3 3.52 9.07 15.74
C PHE A 3 3.66 10.37 14.95
N GLU A 4 2.72 11.30 15.11
CA GLU A 4 2.68 12.58 14.41
C GLU A 4 3.97 13.39 14.67
N ASN A 5 4.57 13.90 13.58
CA ASN A 5 5.82 14.65 13.58
C ASN A 5 7.01 13.91 14.23
N SER A 6 7.00 12.57 14.19
CA SER A 6 8.07 11.75 14.77
C SER A 6 8.95 11.10 13.70
N ASN A 7 10.11 10.61 14.14
CA ASN A 7 10.98 9.77 13.30
C ASN A 7 10.29 8.47 12.84
N PHE A 8 9.20 8.03 13.50
CA PHE A 8 8.42 6.89 13.01
C PHE A 8 7.67 7.29 11.75
N GLU A 9 6.90 8.38 11.79
CA GLU A 9 6.17 8.88 10.64
C GLU A 9 7.12 9.15 9.46
N GLU A 10 8.26 9.79 9.70
CA GLU A 10 9.27 10.04 8.68
C GLU A 10 9.73 8.73 8.00
N ARG A 11 10.03 7.68 8.77
CA ARG A 11 10.43 6.38 8.22
C ARG A 11 9.35 5.71 7.38
N TYR A 12 8.09 5.82 7.80
CA TYR A 12 6.96 5.30 7.03
C TYR A 12 6.77 6.06 5.72
N ASN A 13 6.89 7.39 5.76
CA ASN A 13 6.82 8.25 4.58
C ASN A 13 8.00 7.99 3.62
N ASP A 14 9.22 7.82 4.14
CA ASP A 14 10.39 7.47 3.35
C ASP A 14 10.24 6.12 2.66
N TYR A 15 9.73 5.12 3.39
CA TYR A 15 9.45 3.80 2.82
C TYR A 15 8.40 3.90 1.71
N TRP A 16 7.32 4.65 1.94
CA TRP A 16 6.28 4.90 0.94
C TRP A 16 6.85 5.55 -0.32
N ASN A 17 7.61 6.64 -0.18
CA ASN A 17 8.19 7.36 -1.31
C ASN A 17 9.17 6.50 -2.12
N ARG A 18 10.05 5.76 -1.43
CA ARG A 18 11.08 4.96 -2.10
C ARG A 18 10.52 3.72 -2.81
N ASN A 19 9.49 3.10 -2.27
CA ASN A 19 8.97 1.84 -2.81
C ASN A 19 7.65 2.05 -3.56
N VAL A 20 6.65 2.64 -2.90
CA VAL A 20 5.29 2.74 -3.44
C VAL A 20 5.20 3.80 -4.53
N VAL A 21 5.64 5.03 -4.28
CA VAL A 21 5.58 6.12 -5.28
C VAL A 21 6.47 5.81 -6.48
N THR A 22 7.63 5.20 -6.26
CA THR A 22 8.55 4.80 -7.34
C THR A 22 7.92 3.72 -8.22
N LEU A 23 7.26 2.71 -7.63
CA LEU A 23 6.53 1.69 -8.38
C LEU A 23 5.33 2.27 -9.11
N ASP A 24 4.51 3.11 -8.47
CA ASP A 24 3.37 3.78 -9.12
C ASP A 24 3.82 4.60 -10.33
N THR A 25 4.88 5.40 -10.18
CA THR A 25 5.48 6.16 -11.29
C THR A 25 5.93 5.24 -12.42
N THR A 26 6.56 4.11 -12.09
CA THR A 26 7.05 3.15 -13.09
C THR A 26 5.89 2.47 -13.82
N ILE A 27 4.89 1.99 -13.08
CA ILE A 27 3.67 1.37 -13.60
C ILE A 27 2.97 2.36 -14.54
N ARG A 28 2.67 3.58 -14.08
CA ARG A 28 2.01 4.60 -14.93
C ARG A 28 2.84 5.01 -16.15
N SER A 29 4.18 5.03 -16.04
CA SER A 29 5.05 5.34 -17.18
C SER A 29 5.05 4.23 -18.24
N CYS A 30 4.92 2.97 -17.82
CA CYS A 30 4.74 1.84 -18.74
C CYS A 30 3.49 2.01 -19.63
N SER A 31 2.37 2.48 -19.07
CA SER A 31 1.12 2.63 -19.85
C SER A 31 1.17 3.78 -20.86
N LEU A 32 2.04 4.77 -20.64
CA LEU A 32 2.22 5.91 -21.54
C LEU A 32 3.22 5.64 -22.67
N GLY A 33 3.86 4.46 -22.70
CA GLY A 33 4.89 4.13 -23.69
C GLY A 33 6.15 5.00 -23.56
N LEU A 34 6.35 5.67 -22.41
CA LEU A 34 7.45 6.59 -22.17
C LEU A 34 8.76 5.88 -21.74
N ASN A 35 8.73 4.56 -21.60
CA ASN A 35 9.91 3.77 -21.27
C ASN A 35 10.73 3.50 -22.55
N LEU A 36 11.85 4.23 -22.69
CA LEU A 36 12.83 4.13 -23.78
C LEU A 36 13.60 2.80 -23.84
N PHE A 37 13.37 1.90 -22.88
CA PHE A 37 13.88 0.53 -22.88
C PHE A 37 12.68 -0.39 -22.69
N GLU A 38 12.65 -1.53 -23.38
CA GLU A 38 11.64 -2.58 -23.22
C GLU A 38 11.63 -3.11 -21.77
N VAL A 39 11.02 -2.34 -20.86
CA VAL A 39 10.51 -2.81 -19.58
C VAL A 39 9.18 -3.50 -19.93
N ARG A 40 9.29 -4.61 -20.67
CA ARG A 40 8.32 -5.70 -20.57
C ARG A 40 8.55 -6.50 -19.28
N SER A 41 9.22 -5.90 -18.28
CA SER A 41 9.07 -6.32 -16.90
C SER A 41 7.57 -6.40 -16.66
N ASN A 42 7.12 -7.62 -16.39
CA ASN A 42 5.72 -7.99 -16.33
C ASN A 42 5.01 -6.98 -15.43
N VAL A 43 4.17 -6.11 -16.01
CA VAL A 43 3.46 -5.07 -15.24
C VAL A 43 2.68 -5.70 -14.09
N LEU A 44 2.23 -6.94 -14.26
CA LEU A 44 1.63 -7.73 -13.19
C LEU A 44 2.59 -7.92 -12.01
N GLU A 45 3.85 -8.28 -12.25
CA GLU A 45 4.86 -8.41 -11.18
C GLU A 45 5.13 -7.07 -10.49
N LEU A 46 5.11 -5.95 -11.22
CA LEU A 46 5.24 -4.61 -10.62
C LEU A 46 4.04 -4.27 -9.72
N ILE A 47 2.83 -4.59 -10.18
CA ILE A 47 1.59 -4.38 -9.41
C ILE A 47 1.56 -5.30 -8.19
N GLU A 48 1.97 -6.56 -8.32
CA GLU A 48 2.10 -7.50 -7.19
C GLU A 48 3.13 -7.00 -6.17
N THR A 49 4.27 -6.51 -6.64
CA THR A 49 5.29 -5.92 -5.77
C THR A 49 4.77 -4.66 -5.06
N TYR A 50 4.02 -3.81 -5.77
CA TYR A 50 3.34 -2.66 -5.17
C TYR A 50 2.41 -3.12 -4.02
N GLN A 51 1.56 -4.12 -4.26
CA GLN A 51 0.66 -4.66 -3.23
C GLN A 51 1.42 -5.22 -2.02
N GLN A 52 2.55 -5.90 -2.24
CA GLN A 52 3.38 -6.41 -1.15
C GLN A 52 3.94 -5.28 -0.28
N HIS A 53 4.40 -4.18 -0.87
CA HIS A 53 4.87 -3.02 -0.11
C HIS A 53 3.76 -2.37 0.72
N ILE A 54 2.55 -2.25 0.16
CA ILE A 54 1.36 -1.79 0.89
C ILE A 54 1.07 -2.71 2.08
N SER A 55 1.02 -4.02 1.87
CA SER A 55 0.79 -5.02 2.92
C SER A 55 1.82 -4.92 4.03
N ASN A 56 3.11 -4.81 3.69
CA ASN A 56 4.19 -4.71 4.65
C ASN A 56 4.07 -3.45 5.50
N LEU A 57 3.80 -2.31 4.87
CA LEU A 57 3.61 -1.04 5.56
C LEU A 57 2.43 -1.11 6.54
N LEU A 58 1.26 -1.53 6.05
CA LEU A 58 0.04 -1.60 6.85
C LEU A 58 0.14 -2.62 7.98
N SER A 59 0.71 -3.81 7.71
CA SER A 59 0.92 -4.85 8.72
C SER A 59 1.85 -4.37 9.85
N ASN A 60 2.95 -3.69 9.49
CA ASN A 60 3.86 -3.13 10.50
C ASN A 60 3.18 -2.02 11.32
N LEU A 61 2.47 -1.10 10.64
CA LEU A 61 1.84 0.02 11.33
C LEU A 61 0.69 -0.42 12.24
N THR A 62 -0.21 -1.29 11.74
CA THR A 62 -1.33 -1.84 12.52
C THR A 62 -0.87 -2.60 13.76
N ARG A 63 0.23 -3.37 13.66
CA ARG A 63 0.84 -4.05 14.81
C ARG A 63 1.42 -3.10 15.85
N GLN A 64 1.80 -1.88 15.47
CA GLN A 64 2.44 -0.92 16.37
C GLN A 64 1.49 0.15 16.89
N VAL A 65 0.24 0.24 16.40
CA VAL A 65 -0.74 1.28 16.79
C VAL A 65 -0.84 1.44 18.31
N TYR A 66 -0.83 0.33 19.06
CA TYR A 66 -1.00 0.36 20.51
C TYR A 66 0.15 1.05 21.26
N LEU A 67 1.33 1.19 20.63
CA LEU A 67 2.49 1.87 21.19
C LEU A 67 2.34 3.40 21.18
N PHE A 68 1.45 3.92 20.33
CA PHE A 68 1.28 5.36 20.12
C PHE A 68 0.18 5.94 21.01
N GLU A 69 0.40 7.17 21.49
CA GLU A 69 -0.56 7.94 22.28
C GLU A 69 -1.65 8.56 21.40
N ASP A 70 -1.27 8.99 20.20
CA ASP A 70 -2.08 9.64 19.16
C ASP A 70 -2.71 8.62 18.20
N LYS A 71 -3.38 7.61 18.74
CA LYS A 71 -3.95 6.48 17.97
C LYS A 71 -4.91 6.92 16.86
N GLU A 72 -5.69 7.96 17.10
CA GLU A 72 -6.61 8.51 16.09
C GLU A 72 -5.85 9.08 14.88
N TYR A 73 -4.70 9.71 15.10
CA TYR A 73 -3.84 10.18 14.03
C TYR A 73 -3.28 9.00 13.22
N VAL A 74 -2.78 7.97 13.91
CA VAL A 74 -2.26 6.75 13.25
C VAL A 74 -3.36 6.06 12.43
N GLN A 75 -4.58 5.98 12.96
CA GLN A 75 -5.73 5.41 12.24
C GLN A 75 -6.10 6.23 11.01
N LYS A 76 -6.05 7.57 11.10
CA LYS A 76 -6.23 8.44 9.94
C LYS A 76 -5.14 8.23 8.90
N TYR A 77 -3.88 8.09 9.32
CA TYR A 77 -2.75 7.79 8.44
C TYR A 77 -2.99 6.47 7.68
N ILE A 78 -3.31 5.39 8.41
CA ILE A 78 -3.62 4.07 7.84
C ILE A 78 -4.76 4.17 6.81
N LYS A 79 -5.84 4.88 7.16
CA LYS A 79 -6.99 5.06 6.27
C LYS A 79 -6.60 5.79 4.99
N ASN A 80 -5.79 6.84 5.08
CA ASN A 80 -5.30 7.56 3.90
C ASN A 80 -4.44 6.66 3.01
N THR A 81 -3.53 5.88 3.61
CA THR A 81 -2.70 4.90 2.88
C THR A 81 -3.56 3.87 2.14
N VAL A 82 -4.58 3.31 2.80
CA VAL A 82 -5.51 2.35 2.19
C VAL A 82 -6.29 2.98 1.04
N ASN A 83 -6.81 4.19 1.22
CA ASN A 83 -7.57 4.89 0.19
C ASN A 83 -6.71 5.12 -1.06
N GLN A 84 -5.48 5.60 -0.89
CA GLN A 84 -4.55 5.80 -2.01
C GLN A 84 -4.25 4.48 -2.73
N ALA A 85 -3.98 3.40 -1.98
CA ALA A 85 -3.72 2.09 -2.58
C ALA A 85 -4.92 1.56 -3.39
N ILE A 86 -6.15 1.76 -2.91
CA ILE A 86 -7.36 1.40 -3.65
C ILE A 86 -7.49 2.23 -4.92
N GLU A 87 -7.24 3.54 -4.85
CA GLU A 87 -7.28 4.43 -6.01
C GLU A 87 -6.27 4.03 -7.07
N ASP A 88 -5.01 3.81 -6.68
CA ASP A 88 -3.93 3.40 -7.57
C ASP A 88 -4.25 2.05 -8.24
N LEU A 89 -4.69 1.06 -7.47
CA LEU A 89 -5.02 -0.25 -8.02
C LEU A 89 -6.27 -0.23 -8.90
N SER A 90 -7.27 0.57 -8.57
CA SER A 90 -8.44 0.77 -9.43
C SER A 90 -8.02 1.39 -10.75
N PHE A 91 -7.10 2.36 -10.72
CA PHE A 91 -6.51 2.91 -11.93
C PHE A 91 -5.78 1.82 -12.74
N TYR A 92 -4.96 0.98 -12.10
CA TYR A 92 -4.25 -0.10 -12.80
C TYR A 92 -5.20 -1.09 -13.48
N THR A 93 -6.31 -1.46 -12.84
CA THR A 93 -7.32 -2.35 -13.47
C THR A 93 -7.95 -1.75 -14.73
N HIS A 94 -7.97 -0.41 -14.83
CA HIS A 94 -8.49 0.28 -16.00
C HIS A 94 -7.48 0.33 -17.15
N ILE A 95 -6.19 0.53 -16.84
CA ILE A 95 -5.14 0.72 -17.86
C ILE A 95 -4.44 -0.57 -18.28
N TYR A 96 -4.53 -1.64 -17.47
CA TYR A 96 -3.93 -2.95 -17.74
C TYR A 96 -5.00 -4.05 -17.76
N PRO A 97 -5.53 -4.42 -18.94
CA PRO A 97 -6.54 -5.48 -19.07
C PRO A 97 -6.11 -6.84 -18.51
N GLU A 98 -4.80 -7.12 -18.47
CA GLU A 98 -4.20 -8.29 -17.85
C GLU A 98 -4.37 -8.31 -16.32
N TYR A 99 -4.43 -7.13 -15.68
CA TYR A 99 -4.69 -6.95 -14.26
C TYR A 99 -6.20 -6.74 -14.04
N LYS A 100 -6.97 -7.80 -14.26
CA LYS A 100 -8.44 -7.76 -14.35
C LYS A 100 -9.15 -7.16 -13.14
N GLU A 101 -8.68 -7.47 -11.93
CA GLU A 101 -9.28 -6.99 -10.70
C GLU A 101 -8.27 -7.01 -9.55
N ILE A 102 -8.58 -6.25 -8.50
CA ILE A 102 -7.83 -6.30 -7.25
C ILE A 102 -8.14 -7.64 -6.57
N PRO A 103 -7.13 -8.43 -6.16
CA PRO A 103 -7.37 -9.68 -5.44
C PRO A 103 -8.33 -9.47 -4.25
N PRO A 104 -9.45 -10.21 -4.15
CA PRO A 104 -10.46 -9.99 -3.11
C PRO A 104 -9.93 -10.10 -1.68
N GLU A 105 -8.95 -10.99 -1.49
CA GLU A 105 -8.24 -11.20 -0.22
C GLU A 105 -7.45 -9.96 0.17
N PHE A 106 -6.75 -9.35 -0.79
CA PHE A 106 -5.99 -8.12 -0.58
C PHE A 106 -6.93 -6.95 -0.29
N LEU A 107 -8.01 -6.79 -1.06
CA LEU A 107 -9.02 -5.76 -0.81
C LEU A 107 -9.66 -5.89 0.57
N THR A 108 -9.91 -7.12 1.01
CA THR A 108 -10.44 -7.41 2.35
C THR A 108 -9.41 -7.03 3.43
N ALA A 109 -8.13 -7.35 3.23
CA ALA A 109 -7.06 -6.98 4.15
C ALA A 109 -6.91 -5.45 4.26
N LEU A 110 -6.97 -4.72 3.15
CA LEU A 110 -6.96 -3.25 3.14
C LEU A 110 -8.11 -2.66 3.95
N LYS A 111 -9.35 -3.13 3.70
CA LYS A 111 -10.53 -2.69 4.44
C LYS A 111 -10.41 -3.00 5.93
N ALA A 112 -9.91 -4.19 6.28
CA ALA A 112 -9.67 -4.58 7.67
C ALA A 112 -8.63 -3.69 8.36
N ALA A 113 -7.53 -3.33 7.67
CA ALA A 113 -6.51 -2.44 8.21
C ALA A 113 -7.05 -1.04 8.52
N SER A 114 -7.94 -0.51 7.67
CA SER A 114 -8.55 0.82 7.84
C SER A 114 -9.70 0.86 8.85
N SER A 115 -10.08 -0.28 9.45
CA SER A 115 -11.17 -0.35 10.42
C SER A 115 -10.73 0.17 11.80
N PRO A 116 -11.53 1.04 12.45
CA PRO A 116 -11.21 1.57 13.78
C PRO A 116 -11.24 0.49 14.89
N GLU A 117 -11.85 -0.67 14.63
CA GLU A 117 -11.83 -1.80 15.54
C GLU A 117 -10.61 -2.70 15.29
N PRO A 118 -9.80 -3.01 16.32
CA PRO A 118 -8.69 -3.94 16.19
C PRO A 118 -9.23 -5.36 16.03
N LYS A 119 -9.59 -5.75 14.81
CA LYS A 119 -9.71 -7.17 14.48
C LYS A 119 -8.29 -7.71 14.43
N ASN A 120 -7.99 -8.66 15.31
CA ASN A 120 -6.69 -9.30 15.46
C ASN A 120 -6.19 -9.83 14.10
N ILE A 121 -5.36 -9.05 13.38
CA ILE A 121 -4.84 -9.37 12.03
C ILE A 121 -3.74 -10.45 12.12
N ALA A 122 -3.47 -11.01 13.30
CA ALA A 122 -2.47 -12.05 13.53
C ALA A 122 -2.74 -13.37 12.77
N SER A 123 -3.89 -13.53 12.12
CA SER A 123 -4.22 -14.73 11.33
C SER A 123 -3.95 -14.62 9.83
N LEU A 124 -3.60 -13.45 9.28
CA LEU A 124 -3.24 -13.33 7.86
C LEU A 124 -1.72 -13.52 7.69
N SER A 125 -1.27 -14.75 7.95
CA SER A 125 0.03 -15.20 7.46
C SER A 125 -0.07 -15.44 5.95
N PHE A 126 0.44 -14.51 5.15
CA PHE A 126 0.66 -14.74 3.73
C PHE A 126 1.82 -15.72 3.59
N ARG A 127 1.54 -16.89 2.98
CA ARG A 127 2.54 -17.85 2.50
C ARG A 127 2.70 -17.67 1.01
#